data_AF-A0A953YQ66-F1
#
_entry.id   AF-A0A953YQ66-F1
#
_cell.length_a   1.000
_cell.length_b   1.000
_cell.length_c   1.000
_cell.angle_alpha   90.00
_cell.angle_beta   90.00
_cell.angle_gamma   90.00
#
_symmetry.space_group_name_H-M   'P 1'
#
loop_
_entity.id
_entity.type
_entity.pdbx_description
1 polymer ?
#
loop_
_entity_poly.entity_id
_entity_poly.type
_entity_poly.pdbx_seq_one_letter_code
_entity_poly.pdbx_strand_id
1 'polypeptide(L)'
;LLHLADASPRQPWSHWRQWLDAHGLDDLPDPLKGPGFSHSNVMYDAAATGLGLAIGRSHLVADDLAAGRLIRPFEEAEESRFSYHFVCLETRRTEARISAFRDWIMEAAAASRDALA
;
A
#
# COMPACT_ATOMS: atom_id res chain seq x y z
N LEU A 1 12.24 -8.40 7.61
CA LEU A 1 11.31 -7.41 7.06
C LEU A 1 11.06 -7.80 5.61
N LEU A 2 9.81 -8.04 5.23
CA LEU A 2 9.43 -8.40 3.87
C LEU A 2 9.35 -7.12 3.04
N HIS A 3 9.86 -7.14 1.81
CA HIS A 3 9.88 -5.96 0.94
C HIS A 3 9.60 -6.32 -0.51
N LEU A 4 9.25 -5.32 -1.32
CA LEU A 4 9.16 -5.51 -2.76
C LEU A 4 10.55 -5.57 -3.38
N ALA A 5 10.73 -6.43 -4.38
CA ALA A 5 12.02 -6.65 -5.04
C ALA A 5 12.46 -5.44 -5.89
N ASP A 6 11.50 -4.61 -6.33
CA ASP A 6 11.75 -3.35 -7.02
C ASP A 6 11.93 -2.16 -6.07
N ALA A 7 11.97 -2.41 -4.76
CA ALA A 7 12.25 -1.38 -3.76
C ALA A 7 13.64 -0.79 -4.00
N SER A 8 13.65 0.38 -4.62
CA SER A 8 14.86 1.15 -4.90
C SER A 8 14.82 2.45 -4.09
N PRO A 9 15.97 3.02 -3.69
CA PRO A 9 16.04 4.37 -3.13
C PRO A 9 15.33 5.44 -3.99
N ARG A 10 15.14 5.19 -5.30
CA ARG A 10 14.46 6.10 -6.23
C ARG A 10 12.95 5.82 -6.37
N GLN A 11 12.46 4.74 -5.78
CA GLN A 11 11.08 4.28 -5.88
C GLN A 11 10.55 3.96 -4.47
N PRO A 12 10.03 4.99 -3.76
CA PRO A 12 9.82 4.98 -2.30
C PRO A 12 8.67 4.09 -1.79
N TRP A 13 8.08 3.25 -2.62
CA TRP A 13 6.75 2.67 -2.35
C TRP A 13 6.71 1.53 -1.31
N SER A 14 7.84 1.07 -0.79
CA SER A 14 7.93 0.03 0.26
C SER A 14 9.09 0.25 1.24
N HIS A 15 9.30 1.50 1.68
CA HIS A 15 10.52 1.85 2.40
C HIS A 15 10.36 1.65 3.89
N TRP A 16 10.64 0.43 4.33
CA TRP A 16 11.07 0.20 5.70
C TRP A 16 12.09 1.24 6.15
N ARG A 17 12.98 1.72 5.26
CA ARG A 17 13.89 2.84 5.56
C ARG A 17 13.15 4.11 5.99
N GLN A 18 12.14 4.55 5.25
CA GLN A 18 11.35 5.73 5.61
C GLN A 18 10.67 5.54 6.97
N TRP A 19 10.04 4.37 7.18
CA TRP A 19 9.38 4.07 8.44
C TRP A 19 10.40 4.04 9.60
N LEU A 20 11.55 3.40 9.43
CA LEU A 20 12.61 3.34 10.43
C LEU A 20 13.16 4.73 10.77
N ASP A 21 13.46 5.56 9.75
CA ASP A 21 13.96 6.92 9.94
C ASP A 21 12.93 7.80 10.68
N ALA A 22 11.64 7.66 10.35
CA ALA A 22 10.55 8.38 11.04
C ALA A 22 10.40 8.00 12.52
N HIS A 23 10.88 6.81 12.91
CA HIS A 23 10.84 6.31 14.28
C HIS A 23 12.21 6.37 14.98
N GLY A 24 13.21 7.03 14.38
CA GLY A 24 14.54 7.20 14.96
C GLY A 24 15.35 5.89 15.06
N LEU A 25 15.11 4.98 14.11
CA LEU A 25 15.77 3.66 14.00
C LEU A 25 16.72 3.63 12.79
N ASP A 26 17.40 4.74 12.51
CA ASP A 26 18.27 4.94 11.35
C ASP A 26 19.57 4.14 11.42
N ASP A 27 19.95 3.68 12.62
CA ASP A 27 21.10 2.83 12.89
C ASP A 27 20.89 1.34 12.53
N LEU A 28 19.64 0.94 12.25
CA LEU A 28 19.33 -0.45 11.91
C LEU A 28 19.87 -0.86 10.53
N PRO A 29 20.29 -2.15 10.39
CA PRO A 29 20.75 -2.71 9.13
C PRO A 29 19.75 -2.51 7.99
N ASP A 30 20.25 -2.50 6.76
CA ASP A 30 19.44 -2.34 5.56
C ASP A 30 18.21 -3.27 5.55
N PRO A 31 16.98 -2.72 5.63
CA PRO A 31 15.77 -3.52 5.69
C PRO A 31 15.49 -4.25 4.36
N LEU A 32 16.20 -3.91 3.29
CA LEU A 32 16.15 -4.58 1.98
C LEU A 32 17.03 -5.85 1.90
N LYS A 33 17.61 -6.30 3.02
CA LYS A 33 18.30 -7.59 3.12
C LYS A 33 17.37 -8.78 3.39
N GLY A 34 16.06 -8.53 3.53
CA GLY A 34 15.06 -9.56 3.74
C GLY A 34 14.61 -10.27 2.45
N PRO A 35 13.59 -11.12 2.53
CA PRO A 35 12.95 -11.69 1.35
C PRO A 35 12.28 -10.61 0.49
N GLY A 36 12.68 -10.53 -0.78
CA GLY A 36 12.11 -9.64 -1.78
C GLY A 36 11.01 -10.32 -2.60
N PHE A 37 9.89 -9.62 -2.82
CA PHE A 37 8.73 -10.10 -3.56
C PHE A 37 8.43 -9.24 -4.78
N SER A 38 7.99 -9.85 -5.88
CA SER A 38 7.64 -9.10 -7.10
C SER A 38 6.34 -8.30 -6.98
N HIS A 39 5.43 -8.71 -6.10
CA HIS A 39 4.11 -8.10 -5.95
C HIS A 39 3.67 -8.03 -4.49
N SER A 40 2.89 -7.00 -4.15
CA SER A 40 2.44 -6.75 -2.78
C SER A 40 1.49 -7.82 -2.25
N ASN A 41 0.62 -8.39 -3.09
CA ASN A 41 -0.28 -9.47 -2.68
C ASN A 41 0.49 -10.71 -2.19
N VAL A 42 1.53 -11.12 -2.91
CA VAL A 42 2.37 -12.27 -2.52
C VAL A 42 3.14 -11.96 -1.22
N MET A 43 3.61 -10.72 -1.06
CA MET A 43 4.25 -10.27 0.17
C MET A 43 3.29 -10.28 1.37
N TYR A 44 2.03 -9.85 1.18
CA TYR A 44 1.01 -9.86 2.23
C TYR A 44 0.59 -11.28 2.60
N ASP A 45 0.43 -12.18 1.62
CA ASP A 45 0.19 -13.60 1.89
C ASP A 45 1.36 -14.21 2.68
N ALA A 46 2.60 -13.90 2.31
CA ALA A 46 3.77 -14.32 3.07
C ALA A 46 3.75 -13.80 4.53
N ALA A 47 3.39 -12.52 4.73
CA ALA A 47 3.21 -11.96 6.08
C ALA A 47 2.11 -12.68 6.86
N ALA A 48 0.96 -12.95 6.23
CA ALA A 48 -0.18 -13.65 6.84
C ALA A 48 0.13 -15.10 7.21
N THR A 49 1.09 -15.74 6.53
CA THR A 49 1.59 -17.08 6.89
C THR A 49 2.70 -17.05 7.96
N GLY A 50 3.04 -15.88 8.49
CA GLY A 50 4.02 -15.73 9.56
C GLY A 50 5.48 -15.60 9.11
N LEU A 51 5.74 -15.35 7.81
CA LEU A 51 7.12 -15.21 7.32
C LEU A 51 7.81 -13.93 7.82
N GLY A 52 7.04 -12.92 8.25
CA GLY A 52 7.58 -11.71 8.86
C GLY A 52 6.63 -10.52 8.75
N LEU A 53 7.18 -9.33 9.03
CA LEU A 53 6.47 -8.06 8.94
C LEU A 53 6.56 -7.49 7.52
N ALA A 54 5.47 -6.92 7.02
CA ALA A 54 5.39 -6.19 5.76
C ALA A 54 4.79 -4.79 5.99
N ILE A 55 5.28 -3.78 5.27
CA ILE A 55 4.59 -2.50 5.18
C ILE A 55 3.46 -2.64 4.16
N GLY A 56 2.23 -2.46 4.65
CA GLY A 56 0.99 -2.60 3.90
C GLY A 56 0.36 -1.26 3.50
N ARG A 57 -0.40 -1.25 2.41
CA ARG A 57 -1.37 -0.17 2.15
C ARG A 57 -2.68 -0.53 2.81
N SER A 58 -3.24 0.33 3.67
CA SER A 58 -4.43 0.03 4.47
C SER A 58 -5.57 -0.59 3.66
N HIS A 59 -5.86 -0.03 2.48
CA HIS A 59 -6.89 -0.57 1.57
C HIS A 59 -6.61 -1.99 1.05
N LEU A 60 -5.34 -2.35 0.83
CA LEU A 60 -4.98 -3.65 0.26
C LEU A 60 -4.91 -4.77 1.29
N VAL A 61 -4.77 -4.43 2.57
CA VAL A 61 -4.71 -5.40 3.67
C VAL A 61 -5.96 -5.36 4.56
N ALA A 62 -6.95 -4.52 4.22
CA ALA A 62 -8.16 -4.30 5.02
C ALA A 62 -8.90 -5.62 5.29
N ASP A 63 -9.11 -6.42 4.25
CA ASP A 63 -9.80 -7.71 4.37
C ASP A 63 -9.02 -8.71 5.23
N ASP A 64 -7.69 -8.75 5.08
CA ASP A 64 -6.83 -9.63 5.87
C ASP A 64 -6.76 -9.22 7.35
N LEU A 65 -6.80 -7.92 7.64
CA LEU A 65 -6.92 -7.39 9.00
C LEU A 65 -8.29 -7.72 9.60
N ALA A 66 -9.37 -7.50 8.84
CA ALA A 66 -10.73 -7.79 9.27
C ALA A 66 -10.95 -9.30 9.53
N ALA A 67 -10.33 -10.15 8.71
CA ALA A 67 -10.34 -11.61 8.86
C ALA A 67 -9.38 -12.13 9.95
N GLY A 68 -8.56 -11.27 10.55
CA GLY A 68 -7.54 -11.66 11.55
C GLY A 68 -6.39 -12.49 10.98
N ARG A 69 -6.23 -12.54 9.65
CA ARG A 69 -5.07 -13.15 8.98
C ARG A 69 -3.82 -12.32 9.17
N LEU A 70 -3.99 -11.00 9.23
CA LEU A 70 -2.95 -10.05 9.58
C LEU A 70 -3.33 -9.33 10.87
N ILE A 71 -2.31 -8.85 11.56
CA ILE A 71 -2.45 -7.88 12.65
C ILE A 71 -1.64 -6.63 12.30
N ARG A 72 -2.06 -5.49 12.84
CA ARG A 72 -1.29 -4.24 12.76
C ARG A 72 -0.54 -4.05 14.09
N PRO A 73 0.76 -4.40 14.18
CA PRO A 73 1.48 -4.40 15.46
C PRO A 73 1.83 -2.99 15.97
N PHE A 74 1.75 -1.97 15.12
CA PHE A 74 2.04 -0.57 15.41
C PHE A 74 0.81 0.28 15.09
N GLU A 75 0.54 1.34 15.85
CA GLU A 75 -0.62 2.21 15.58
C GLU A 75 -0.31 3.26 14.52
N GLU A 76 0.97 3.55 14.33
CA GLU A 76 1.50 4.55 13.42
C GLU A 76 1.23 4.17 11.97
N ALA A 77 0.56 5.08 11.26
CA ALA A 77 0.35 5.02 9.83
C ALA A 77 0.84 6.33 9.21
N GLU A 78 1.54 6.25 8.09
CA GLU A 78 1.93 7.41 7.30
C GLU A 78 1.01 7.56 6.10
N GLU A 79 0.59 8.80 5.81
CA GLU A 79 -0.04 9.09 4.54
C GLU A 79 0.93 8.82 3.40
N SER A 80 0.44 8.11 2.38
CA SER A 80 1.26 7.85 1.20
C SER A 80 1.54 9.16 0.47
N ARG A 81 2.81 9.38 0.10
CA ARG A 81 3.19 10.46 -0.82
C ARG A 81 2.67 10.26 -2.24
N PHE A 82 2.03 9.13 -2.52
CA PHE A 82 1.52 8.74 -3.82
C PHE A 82 0.02 8.46 -3.75
N SER A 83 -0.67 8.63 -4.88
CA SER A 83 -2.10 8.41 -4.99
C SER A 83 -2.42 7.57 -6.22
N TYR A 84 -3.56 6.88 -6.17
CA TYR A 84 -4.13 6.26 -7.37
C TYR A 84 -4.93 7.30 -8.15
N HIS A 85 -4.78 7.30 -9.47
CA HIS A 85 -5.44 8.25 -10.35
C HIS A 85 -6.30 7.53 -11.38
N PHE A 86 -7.52 8.02 -11.58
CA PHE A 86 -8.28 7.71 -12.78
C PHE A 86 -7.73 8.51 -13.95
N VAL A 87 -7.37 7.83 -15.05
CA VAL A 87 -6.80 8.46 -16.24
C VAL A 87 -7.59 8.05 -17.47
N CYS A 88 -7.95 9.02 -18.31
CA CYS A 88 -8.58 8.79 -19.60
C CYS A 88 -8.06 9.80 -20.63
N LEU A 89 -8.29 9.53 -21.93
CA LEU A 89 -7.98 10.50 -22.97
C LEU A 89 -8.89 11.71 -22.83
N GLU A 90 -8.31 12.92 -22.86
CA GLU A 90 -9.05 14.18 -22.70
C GLU A 90 -10.22 14.30 -23.69
N THR A 91 -10.01 13.87 -24.94
CA THR A 91 -11.03 13.87 -26.00
C THR A 91 -12.23 12.96 -25.72
N ARG A 92 -12.09 12.00 -24.81
CA ARG A 92 -13.12 11.01 -24.45
C ARG A 92 -13.72 11.24 -23.06
N ARG A 93 -13.26 12.26 -22.32
CA ARG A 93 -13.69 12.52 -20.93
C ARG A 93 -15.20 12.71 -20.76
N THR A 94 -15.87 13.18 -21.81
CA THR A 94 -17.32 13.45 -21.83
C THR A 94 -18.14 12.32 -22.44
N GLU A 95 -17.51 11.23 -22.90
CA GLU A 95 -18.26 10.04 -23.32
C GLU A 95 -19.03 9.49 -22.13
N ALA A 96 -20.33 9.24 -22.32
CA ALA A 96 -21.24 8.86 -21.22
C ALA A 96 -20.70 7.68 -20.38
N ARG A 97 -20.15 6.64 -21.02
CA ARG A 97 -19.55 5.49 -20.35
C ARG A 97 -18.32 5.82 -19.49
N ILE A 98 -17.51 6.79 -19.92
CA ILE A 98 -16.29 7.21 -19.22
C ILE A 98 -16.67 8.10 -18.03
N SER A 99 -17.56 9.06 -18.24
CA SER A 99 -18.06 9.89 -17.13
C SER A 99 -18.74 9.02 -16.08
N ALA A 100 -19.63 8.10 -16.50
CA ALA A 100 -20.32 7.20 -15.56
C ALA A 100 -19.35 6.36 -14.74
N PHE A 101 -18.31 5.79 -15.36
CA PHE A 101 -17.30 5.04 -14.63
C PHE A 101 -16.44 5.92 -13.72
N ARG A 102 -16.05 7.12 -14.17
CA ARG A 102 -15.31 8.09 -13.35
C ARG A 102 -16.11 8.45 -12.09
N ASP A 103 -17.37 8.80 -12.26
CA ASP A 103 -18.20 9.28 -11.16
C ASP A 103 -18.40 8.13 -10.15
N TRP A 104 -18.71 6.91 -10.65
CA TRP A 104 -18.80 5.71 -9.81
C TRP A 104 -17.49 5.37 -9.07
N ILE A 105 -16.33 5.36 -9.74
CA ILE A 105 -15.07 4.98 -9.08
C ILE A 105 -14.63 6.01 -8.05
N MET A 106 -14.93 7.29 -8.27
CA MET A 106 -14.64 8.36 -7.31
C MET A 106 -15.53 8.25 -6.07
N GLU A 107 -16.82 7.93 -6.24
CA GLU A 107 -17.74 7.62 -5.13
C GLU A 107 -17.27 6.38 -4.34
N ALA A 108 -16.92 5.30 -5.04
CA ALA A 108 -16.43 4.07 -4.41
C ALA A 108 -15.11 4.30 -3.65
N ALA A 109 -14.19 5.10 -4.22
CA ALA A 109 -12.94 5.46 -3.56
C ALA A 109 -13.16 6.33 -2.32
N ALA A 110 -14.13 7.25 -2.34
CA ALA A 110 -14.50 8.04 -1.18
C ALA A 110 -15.08 7.14 -0.07
N ALA A 111 -16.04 6.28 -0.39
CA ALA A 111 -16.61 5.33 0.56
C ALA A 111 -15.55 4.40 1.17
N SER A 112 -14.60 3.90 0.36
CA SER A 112 -13.51 3.04 0.84
C SER A 112 -12.56 3.78 1.79
N ARG A 113 -12.26 5.06 1.53
CA ARG A 113 -11.42 5.88 2.43
C ARG A 113 -12.12 6.12 3.76
N ASP A 114 -13.40 6.45 3.74
CA ASP A 114 -14.16 6.74 4.96
C ASP A 114 -14.34 5.48 5.83
N ALA A 115 -14.38 4.29 5.24
CA ALA A 115 -14.43 3.02 5.96
C ALA A 115 -13.10 2.66 6.67
N LEU A 116 -12.00 3.32 6.34
CA LEU A 116 -10.66 3.08 6.88
C LEU A 116 -10.12 4.23 7.73
N ALA A 117 -10.89 5.32 7.86
CA ALA A 117 -10.63 6.44 8.76
C ALA A 117 -11.10 6.13 10.18
#